data_AF-A0A1Q6ZS07-F1
#
_entry.id   AF-A0A1Q6ZS07-F1
#
_cell.length_a   1.000
_cell.length_b   1.000
_cell.length_c   1.000
_cell.angle_alpha   90.00
_cell.angle_beta   90.00
_cell.angle_gamma   90.00
#
_symmetry.space_group_name_H-M   'P 1'
#
loop_
_entity.id
_entity.type
_entity.pdbx_description
1 polymer ?
#
loop_
_entity_poly.entity_id
_entity_poly.type
_entity_poly.pdbx_seq_one_letter_code
_entity_poly.pdbx_strand_id
1 'polypeptide(L)'
;MRLMRVFGAGAALLPTIAAAQQPVRGLVYDSLLHSPLAGAEVWVRRSGQRAETDSSGHFRLDSIASGPHVLLVSHPGLDSAGLYTLAFPFVVGATDSALVSVAAPSLATLWLRHCGQELQPRVDSGLVYGVVQDAATQDHLAGAGVLLEWLRILQTDPTSVLTQPRSLITRTDSTGTYYACGVARDMKVAVRAYARTDSTGLVDLQLGPRAVGRQDLLVALAPARKRVVLRGSVITSEQAPVYGGRVAVREGGSTVINSDGGFVLRDVPPGTQWVTVQAIGRAPFGQAVDLREGDTTWLSVTLAPLPVTLAPVRVITQPSRLLADFEARRRSGLGYSRGEAELATMPSVRAALTTLPTVRFARGPGLTDFIVLLPNPGAGGRGYCVATLYVDGALSDYDQLHSYRPSDLVGVEMYPRAASAPLQYQAVATGCGVVLIWTKYLK
;
A
#
# COMPACT_ATOMS: atom_id res chain seq x y z
N MET A 1 -75.25 -54.06 32.27
CA MET A 1 -74.72 -53.86 30.89
C MET A 1 -74.01 -52.51 30.86
N ARG A 2 -72.71 -52.49 30.57
CA ARG A 2 -71.80 -51.33 30.72
C ARG A 2 -72.08 -50.24 29.67
N LEU A 3 -72.16 -48.98 30.11
CA LEU A 3 -72.04 -47.80 29.23
C LEU A 3 -70.56 -47.58 28.85
N MET A 4 -70.27 -47.59 27.55
CA MET A 4 -68.97 -47.17 26.99
C MET A 4 -68.97 -45.65 26.79
N ARG A 5 -68.04 -44.95 27.44
CA ARG A 5 -67.68 -43.56 27.14
C ARG A 5 -66.61 -43.55 26.06
N VAL A 6 -66.85 -42.80 24.98
CA VAL A 6 -65.88 -42.49 23.94
C VAL A 6 -65.01 -41.33 24.43
N PHE A 7 -63.70 -41.54 24.55
CA PHE A 7 -62.72 -40.47 24.76
C PHE A 7 -62.20 -40.01 23.39
N GLY A 8 -62.44 -38.75 23.04
CA GLY A 8 -61.82 -38.11 21.89
C GLY A 8 -60.37 -37.71 22.20
N ALA A 9 -59.42 -38.17 21.39
CA ALA A 9 -58.03 -37.75 21.45
C ALA A 9 -57.88 -36.38 20.79
N GLY A 10 -57.66 -35.33 21.60
CA GLY A 10 -57.28 -34.02 21.11
C GLY A 10 -55.80 -34.01 20.70
N ALA A 11 -55.53 -33.73 19.42
CA ALA A 11 -54.18 -33.47 18.92
C ALA A 11 -53.70 -32.12 19.47
N ALA A 12 -52.70 -32.15 20.36
CA ALA A 12 -52.03 -30.95 20.85
C ALA A 12 -51.04 -30.44 19.78
N LEU A 13 -51.40 -29.34 19.11
CA LEU A 13 -50.46 -28.53 18.33
C LEU A 13 -49.51 -27.82 19.29
N LEU A 14 -48.28 -28.31 19.41
CA LEU A 14 -47.20 -27.57 20.07
C LEU A 14 -46.82 -26.38 19.20
N PRO A 15 -46.89 -25.12 19.69
CA PRO A 15 -46.44 -23.98 18.92
C PRO A 15 -44.92 -24.05 18.75
N THR A 16 -44.45 -24.18 17.51
CA THR A 16 -43.06 -23.88 17.17
C THR A 16 -42.81 -22.41 17.47
N ILE A 17 -42.06 -22.12 18.55
CA ILE A 17 -41.55 -20.78 18.81
C ILE A 17 -40.60 -20.44 17.65
N ALA A 18 -41.06 -19.61 16.72
CA ALA A 18 -40.18 -19.04 15.71
C ALA A 18 -39.12 -18.21 16.44
N ALA A 19 -37.86 -18.62 16.34
CA ALA A 19 -36.75 -17.85 16.89
C ALA A 19 -36.79 -16.45 16.27
N ALA A 20 -36.73 -15.40 17.10
CA ALA A 20 -36.71 -14.03 16.62
C ALA A 20 -35.55 -13.86 15.63
N GLN A 21 -35.89 -13.45 14.41
CA GLN A 21 -34.94 -13.23 13.34
C GLN A 21 -34.70 -11.72 13.20
N GLN A 22 -33.43 -11.31 13.22
CA GLN A 22 -33.04 -9.90 13.13
C GLN A 22 -32.11 -9.67 11.93
N PRO A 23 -32.20 -8.49 11.29
CA PRO A 23 -31.23 -8.10 10.29
C PRO A 23 -29.89 -7.77 10.97
N VAL A 24 -28.81 -8.22 10.36
CA VAL A 24 -27.44 -7.90 10.76
C VAL A 24 -26.88 -6.96 9.71
N ARG A 25 -26.36 -5.82 10.16
CA ARG A 25 -25.66 -4.85 9.30
C ARG A 25 -24.21 -4.75 9.77
N GLY A 26 -23.30 -4.50 8.85
CA GLY A 26 -21.92 -4.39 9.24
C GLY A 26 -21.02 -3.71 8.25
N LEU A 27 -19.75 -3.66 8.61
CA LEU A 27 -18.63 -3.14 7.84
C LEU A 27 -17.50 -4.18 7.87
N VAL A 28 -16.91 -4.44 6.71
CA VAL A 28 -15.68 -5.23 6.58
C VAL A 28 -14.55 -4.28 6.18
N TYR A 29 -13.46 -4.30 6.94
CA TYR A 29 -12.31 -3.43 6.73
C TYR A 29 -11.03 -4.24 6.48
N ASP A 30 -10.23 -3.83 5.49
CA ASP A 30 -8.91 -4.40 5.23
C ASP A 30 -7.84 -3.57 5.95
N SER A 31 -7.43 -4.02 7.14
CA SER A 31 -6.39 -3.33 7.92
C SER A 31 -4.98 -3.44 7.33
N LEU A 32 -4.77 -4.26 6.28
CA LEU A 32 -3.49 -4.29 5.56
C LEU A 32 -3.44 -3.15 4.55
N LEU A 33 -4.56 -2.85 3.90
CA LEU A 33 -4.70 -1.75 2.94
C LEU A 33 -5.19 -0.44 3.55
N HIS A 34 -5.64 -0.45 4.80
CA HIS A 34 -6.26 0.70 5.47
C HIS A 34 -7.46 1.24 4.68
N SER A 35 -8.28 0.33 4.14
CA SER A 35 -9.45 0.67 3.33
C SER A 35 -10.64 -0.24 3.65
N PRO A 36 -11.89 0.21 3.42
CA PRO A 36 -13.02 -0.69 3.39
C PRO A 36 -12.81 -1.82 2.37
N LEU A 37 -13.28 -3.03 2.70
CA LEU A 37 -13.11 -4.19 1.84
C LEU A 37 -14.37 -4.39 1.00
N ALA A 38 -14.34 -3.91 -0.25
CA ALA A 38 -15.41 -4.09 -1.22
C ALA A 38 -15.36 -5.47 -1.89
N GLY A 39 -16.52 -6.03 -2.25
CA GLY A 39 -16.61 -7.31 -2.97
C GLY A 39 -16.23 -8.54 -2.13
N ALA A 40 -16.30 -8.45 -0.81
CA ALA A 40 -16.06 -9.59 0.08
C ALA A 40 -17.35 -10.39 0.26
N GLU A 41 -17.26 -11.72 0.12
CA GLU A 41 -18.36 -12.62 0.46
C GLU A 41 -18.42 -12.75 1.98
N VAL A 42 -19.61 -12.52 2.54
CA VAL A 42 -19.88 -12.56 3.98
C VAL A 42 -21.04 -13.51 4.23
N TRP A 43 -20.87 -14.47 5.15
CA TRP A 43 -21.95 -15.39 5.49
C TRP A 43 -21.90 -15.81 6.95
N VAL A 44 -23.05 -16.20 7.49
CA VAL A 44 -23.12 -16.70 8.87
C VAL A 44 -23.05 -18.23 8.85
N ARG A 45 -22.15 -18.77 9.66
CA ARG A 45 -21.92 -20.21 9.76
C ARG A 45 -23.24 -20.93 10.11
N ARG A 46 -23.67 -21.85 9.24
CA ARG A 46 -24.90 -22.67 9.34
C ARG A 46 -26.24 -21.91 9.21
N SER A 47 -26.27 -20.63 8.84
CA SER A 47 -27.55 -19.90 8.65
C SER A 47 -28.04 -19.87 7.19
N GLY A 48 -27.24 -20.33 6.22
CA GLY A 48 -27.54 -20.23 4.78
C GLY A 48 -27.50 -18.81 4.22
N GLN A 49 -27.54 -17.78 5.07
CA GLN A 49 -27.54 -16.36 4.69
C GLN A 49 -26.15 -15.91 4.24
N ARG A 50 -26.10 -15.25 3.09
CA ARG A 50 -24.89 -14.69 2.48
C ARG A 50 -25.17 -13.30 1.92
N ALA A 51 -24.13 -12.48 1.88
CA ALA A 51 -24.13 -11.16 1.27
C ALA A 51 -22.75 -10.86 0.71
N GLU A 52 -22.67 -9.86 -0.16
CA GLU A 52 -21.42 -9.29 -0.64
C GLU A 52 -21.29 -7.86 -0.11
N THR A 53 -20.07 -7.43 0.22
CA THR A 53 -19.84 -6.05 0.67
C THR A 53 -19.87 -5.07 -0.50
N ASP A 54 -20.47 -3.91 -0.27
CA ASP A 54 -20.50 -2.81 -1.24
C ASP A 54 -19.16 -2.07 -1.34
N SER A 55 -19.12 -1.00 -2.14
CA SER A 55 -17.90 -0.19 -2.37
C SER A 55 -17.38 0.53 -1.12
N SER A 56 -18.22 0.71 -0.09
CA SER A 56 -17.84 1.26 1.21
C SER A 56 -17.62 0.16 2.25
N GLY A 57 -17.58 -1.11 1.84
CA GLY A 57 -17.32 -2.28 2.68
C GLY A 57 -18.50 -2.71 3.53
N HIS A 58 -19.68 -2.12 3.34
CA HIS A 58 -20.87 -2.43 4.12
C HIS A 58 -21.58 -3.67 3.60
N PHE A 59 -22.19 -4.43 4.52
CA PHE A 59 -23.02 -5.58 4.18
C PHE A 59 -24.30 -5.59 5.01
N ARG A 60 -25.29 -6.33 4.51
CA ARG A 60 -26.53 -6.62 5.22
C ARG A 60 -26.91 -8.09 5.03
N LEU A 61 -27.17 -8.79 6.14
CA LEU A 61 -27.73 -10.13 6.16
C LEU A 61 -29.10 -10.06 6.82
N ASP A 62 -30.11 -10.58 6.14
CA ASP A 62 -31.46 -10.64 6.67
C ASP A 62 -31.70 -11.96 7.42
N SER A 63 -32.72 -11.96 8.28
CA SER A 63 -33.25 -13.18 8.90
C SER A 63 -32.25 -14.03 9.72
N ILE A 64 -31.40 -13.40 10.53
CA ILE A 64 -30.48 -14.12 11.43
C ILE A 64 -31.16 -14.37 12.77
N ALA A 65 -31.26 -15.64 13.18
CA ALA A 65 -31.83 -16.01 14.48
C ALA A 65 -31.07 -15.36 15.64
N SER A 66 -31.75 -15.03 16.73
CA SER A 66 -31.09 -14.55 17.95
C SER A 66 -30.14 -15.61 18.54
N GLY A 67 -29.07 -15.15 19.20
CA GLY A 67 -28.06 -16.01 19.83
C GLY A 67 -26.64 -15.83 19.25
N PRO A 68 -25.70 -16.70 19.67
CA PRO A 68 -24.30 -16.65 19.24
C PRO A 68 -24.10 -17.21 17.83
N HIS A 69 -23.33 -16.49 17.02
CA HIS A 69 -23.03 -16.80 15.64
C HIS A 69 -21.56 -16.61 15.31
N VAL A 70 -21.14 -17.11 14.15
CA VAL A 70 -19.83 -16.83 13.58
C VAL A 70 -20.03 -16.29 12.16
N LEU A 71 -19.56 -15.06 11.96
CA LEU A 71 -19.47 -14.42 10.65
C LEU A 71 -18.21 -14.92 9.95
N LEU A 72 -18.35 -15.37 8.72
CA LEU A 72 -17.27 -15.80 7.86
C LEU A 72 -17.13 -14.79 6.73
N VAL A 73 -15.89 -14.42 6.43
CA VAL A 73 -15.56 -13.43 5.40
C VAL A 73 -14.47 -14.01 4.51
N SER A 74 -14.67 -14.01 3.19
CA SER A 74 -13.63 -14.34 2.21
C SER A 74 -13.53 -13.27 1.13
N HIS A 75 -12.32 -13.04 0.65
CA HIS A 75 -12.06 -12.08 -0.41
C HIS A 75 -10.81 -12.49 -1.19
N PRO A 76 -10.84 -12.54 -2.54
CA PRO A 76 -9.71 -13.01 -3.35
C PRO A 76 -8.38 -12.29 -3.06
N GLY A 77 -8.43 -11.00 -2.74
CA GLY A 77 -7.26 -10.22 -2.37
C GLY A 77 -6.63 -10.63 -1.04
N LEU A 78 -7.43 -11.10 -0.08
CA LEU A 78 -6.93 -11.63 1.20
C LEU A 78 -6.40 -13.06 1.01
N ASP A 79 -7.06 -13.86 0.17
CA ASP A 79 -6.61 -15.22 -0.17
C ASP A 79 -5.20 -15.21 -0.78
N SER A 80 -4.90 -14.23 -1.65
CA SER A 80 -3.56 -14.02 -2.21
C SER A 80 -2.51 -13.66 -1.16
N ALA A 81 -2.91 -13.04 -0.05
CA ALA A 81 -2.04 -12.81 1.11
C ALA A 81 -1.97 -14.03 2.05
N GLY A 82 -2.64 -15.13 1.70
CA GLY A 82 -2.79 -16.34 2.51
C GLY A 82 -3.78 -16.21 3.67
N LEU A 83 -4.51 -15.10 3.72
CA LEU A 83 -5.60 -14.85 4.66
C LEU A 83 -6.90 -15.33 4.01
N TYR A 84 -7.17 -16.62 4.13
CA TYR A 84 -8.37 -17.25 3.57
C TYR A 84 -9.65 -16.76 4.27
N THR A 85 -10.59 -17.67 4.53
CA THR A 85 -11.81 -17.33 5.29
C THR A 85 -11.48 -16.88 6.72
N LEU A 86 -11.77 -15.62 7.02
CA LEU A 86 -11.71 -15.05 8.36
C LEU A 86 -12.98 -15.36 9.12
N ALA A 87 -12.87 -15.69 10.42
CA ALA A 87 -14.00 -16.07 11.26
C ALA A 87 -14.11 -15.14 12.47
N PHE A 88 -15.28 -14.51 12.64
CA PHE A 88 -15.55 -13.54 13.70
C PHE A 88 -16.77 -13.99 14.52
N PRO A 89 -16.61 -14.27 15.82
CA PRO A 89 -17.76 -14.54 16.69
C PRO A 89 -18.56 -13.25 16.93
N PHE A 90 -19.88 -13.34 16.92
CA PHE A 90 -20.79 -12.23 17.28
C PHE A 90 -22.09 -12.76 17.88
N VAL A 91 -22.89 -11.88 18.49
CA VAL A 91 -24.16 -12.25 19.13
C VAL A 91 -25.28 -11.36 18.58
N VAL A 92 -26.41 -11.98 18.23
CA VAL A 92 -27.62 -11.29 17.77
C VAL A 92 -28.65 -11.24 18.90
N GLY A 93 -29.11 -10.04 19.23
CA GLY A 93 -30.16 -9.81 20.23
C GLY A 93 -31.55 -10.23 19.73
N ALA A 94 -32.53 -10.31 20.64
CA ALA A 94 -33.90 -10.72 20.29
C ALA A 94 -34.73 -9.61 19.63
N THR A 95 -34.39 -8.34 19.83
CA THR A 95 -35.22 -7.18 19.43
C THR A 95 -34.48 -6.13 18.60
N ASP A 96 -33.15 -6.14 18.55
CA ASP A 96 -32.34 -5.13 17.89
C ASP A 96 -31.56 -5.70 16.69
N SER A 97 -31.42 -4.86 15.66
CA SER A 97 -30.48 -5.12 14.56
C SER A 97 -29.04 -5.12 15.09
N ALA A 98 -28.31 -6.20 14.87
CA ALA A 98 -26.91 -6.27 15.27
C ALA A 98 -26.04 -5.45 14.30
N LEU A 99 -25.24 -4.53 14.85
CA LEU A 99 -24.18 -3.84 14.11
C LEU A 99 -22.85 -4.55 14.35
N VAL A 100 -22.24 -5.06 13.28
CA VAL A 100 -21.00 -5.85 13.36
C VAL A 100 -19.91 -5.17 12.56
N SER A 101 -18.80 -4.81 13.20
CA SER A 101 -17.59 -4.32 12.53
C SER A 101 -16.51 -5.38 12.62
N VAL A 102 -16.00 -5.82 11.47
CA VAL A 102 -14.95 -6.84 11.38
C VAL A 102 -13.82 -6.32 10.50
N ALA A 103 -12.61 -6.69 10.84
CA ALA A 103 -11.44 -6.28 10.09
C ALA A 103 -10.49 -7.44 9.87
N ALA A 104 -9.88 -7.49 8.69
CA ALA A 104 -8.69 -8.30 8.48
C ALA A 104 -7.59 -7.85 9.46
N PRO A 105 -6.74 -8.76 9.96
CA PRO A 105 -5.69 -8.40 10.90
C PRO A 105 -4.73 -7.39 10.25
N SER A 106 -4.31 -6.39 11.02
CA SER A 106 -3.29 -5.45 10.55
C SER A 106 -1.93 -6.14 10.42
N LEU A 107 -1.04 -5.56 9.63
CA LEU A 107 0.33 -6.06 9.52
C LEU A 107 1.03 -6.10 10.88
N ALA A 108 0.81 -5.10 11.74
CA ALA A 108 1.35 -5.08 13.10
C ALA A 108 0.82 -6.25 13.95
N THR A 109 -0.45 -6.63 13.78
CA THR A 109 -1.06 -7.78 14.48
C THR A 109 -0.43 -9.09 14.04
N LEU A 110 -0.30 -9.30 12.72
CA LEU A 110 0.35 -10.49 12.16
C LEU A 110 1.82 -10.56 12.58
N TRP A 111 2.52 -9.43 12.51
CA TRP A 111 3.92 -9.32 12.88
C TRP A 111 4.15 -9.62 14.35
N LEU A 112 3.40 -9.02 15.27
CA LEU A 112 3.55 -9.27 16.70
C LEU A 112 3.35 -10.76 17.02
N ARG A 113 2.33 -11.36 16.40
CA ARG A 113 1.98 -12.78 16.61
C ARG A 113 3.05 -13.74 16.11
N HIS A 114 3.68 -13.45 14.97
CA HIS A 114 4.56 -14.40 14.28
C HIS A 114 6.04 -14.09 14.41
N CYS A 115 6.40 -12.84 14.69
CA CYS A 115 7.77 -12.36 14.82
C CYS A 115 8.17 -12.08 16.28
N GLY A 116 7.20 -12.11 17.20
CA GLY A 116 7.43 -11.97 18.65
C GLY A 116 7.91 -10.59 19.11
N GLN A 117 7.81 -9.57 18.26
CA GLN A 117 8.28 -8.22 18.53
C GLN A 117 7.33 -7.20 17.93
N GLU A 118 7.35 -5.95 18.41
CA GLU A 118 6.57 -4.88 17.79
C GLU A 118 7.09 -4.56 16.38
N LEU A 119 6.16 -4.25 15.48
CA LEU A 119 6.50 -3.83 14.12
C LEU A 119 7.13 -2.44 14.17
N GLN A 120 8.40 -2.33 13.77
CA GLN A 120 9.04 -1.05 13.51
C GLN A 120 8.90 -0.71 12.01
N PRO A 121 8.22 0.38 11.62
CA PRO A 121 8.09 0.76 10.22
C PRO A 121 9.46 1.05 9.60
N ARG A 122 9.93 0.14 8.75
CA ARG A 122 11.16 0.23 7.96
C ARG A 122 10.85 -0.03 6.48
N VAL A 123 11.81 0.27 5.60
CA VAL A 123 11.71 -0.07 4.16
C VAL A 123 11.46 -1.58 3.96
N ASP A 124 12.14 -2.41 4.76
CA ASP A 124 11.96 -3.86 4.77
C ASP A 124 11.04 -4.26 5.95
N SER A 125 9.74 -4.21 5.71
CA SER A 125 8.73 -4.53 6.74
C SER A 125 7.63 -5.45 6.21
N GLY A 126 7.95 -6.33 5.27
CA GLY A 126 7.03 -7.35 4.80
C GLY A 126 7.08 -8.61 5.67
N LEU A 127 6.05 -9.44 5.54
CA LEU A 127 5.94 -10.75 6.18
C LEU A 127 5.71 -11.82 5.11
N VAL A 128 6.61 -12.80 5.02
CA VAL A 128 6.38 -14.04 4.26
C VAL A 128 6.15 -15.17 5.24
N TYR A 129 5.20 -16.04 4.93
CA TYR A 129 5.03 -17.29 5.65
C TYR A 129 4.58 -18.39 4.72
N GLY A 130 4.61 -19.63 5.22
CA GLY A 130 4.14 -20.78 4.49
C GLY A 130 4.53 -22.06 5.19
N VAL A 131 4.28 -23.19 4.53
CA VAL A 131 4.72 -24.50 4.99
C VAL A 131 5.78 -25.07 4.07
N VAL A 132 6.71 -25.85 4.64
CA VAL A 132 7.62 -26.69 3.87
C VAL A 132 7.20 -28.14 4.03
N GLN A 133 6.98 -28.83 2.92
CA GLN A 133 6.55 -30.23 2.91
C GLN A 133 7.48 -31.09 2.02
N ASP A 134 7.49 -32.38 2.29
CA ASP A 134 8.08 -33.38 1.39
C ASP A 134 7.22 -33.49 0.12
N ALA A 135 7.83 -33.39 -1.06
CA ALA A 135 7.10 -33.45 -2.33
C ALA A 135 6.45 -34.82 -2.62
N ALA A 136 6.92 -35.90 -1.99
CA ALA A 136 6.41 -37.26 -2.17
C ALA A 136 5.40 -37.67 -1.10
N THR A 137 5.68 -37.40 0.18
CA THR A 137 4.79 -37.84 1.28
C THR A 137 3.81 -36.75 1.73
N GLN A 138 4.04 -35.49 1.36
CA GLN A 138 3.36 -34.31 1.89
C GLN A 138 3.55 -34.09 3.39
N ASP A 139 4.49 -34.82 4.02
CA ASP A 139 4.80 -34.63 5.41
C ASP A 139 5.38 -33.23 5.63
N HIS A 140 4.93 -32.58 6.69
CA HIS A 140 5.43 -31.29 7.10
C HIS A 140 6.88 -31.44 7.62
N LEU A 141 7.80 -30.70 7.02
CA LEU A 141 9.22 -30.81 7.32
C LEU A 141 9.60 -29.83 8.43
N ALA A 142 9.77 -30.33 9.65
CA ALA A 142 10.27 -29.54 10.77
C ALA A 142 11.79 -29.28 10.66
N GLY A 143 12.24 -28.07 11.02
CA GLY A 143 13.64 -27.68 10.98
C GLY A 143 14.24 -27.43 9.59
N ALA A 144 13.43 -27.52 8.53
CA ALA A 144 13.81 -27.13 7.17
C ALA A 144 14.20 -25.64 7.14
N GLY A 145 15.24 -25.30 6.38
CA GLY A 145 15.67 -23.91 6.24
C GLY A 145 14.97 -23.24 5.07
N VAL A 146 14.62 -21.96 5.23
CA VAL A 146 14.06 -21.13 4.17
C VAL A 146 14.93 -19.87 4.05
N LEU A 147 15.55 -19.72 2.89
CA LEU A 147 16.37 -18.58 2.52
C LEU A 147 15.53 -17.63 1.66
N LEU A 148 15.51 -16.36 2.05
CA LEU A 148 14.90 -15.26 1.29
C LEU A 148 15.98 -14.24 0.95
N GLU A 149 16.06 -13.83 -0.30
CA GLU A 149 17.06 -12.88 -0.81
C GLU A 149 16.40 -11.78 -1.63
N TRP A 150 16.83 -10.53 -1.44
CA TRP A 150 16.33 -9.39 -2.20
C TRP A 150 17.37 -8.29 -2.29
N LEU A 151 17.14 -7.34 -3.21
CA LEU A 151 17.92 -6.12 -3.30
C LEU A 151 17.21 -5.00 -2.55
N ARG A 152 17.89 -4.37 -1.61
CA ARG A 152 17.42 -3.14 -0.95
C ARG A 152 17.92 -1.93 -1.72
N ILE A 153 17.01 -1.03 -2.08
CA ILE A 153 17.40 0.26 -2.65
C ILE A 153 17.88 1.17 -1.51
N LEU A 154 19.13 1.63 -1.60
CA LEU A 154 19.74 2.54 -0.63
C LEU A 154 19.57 4.00 -1.05
N GLN A 155 19.71 4.28 -2.34
CA GLN A 155 19.61 5.61 -2.90
C GLN A 155 19.12 5.52 -4.35
N THR A 156 18.25 6.46 -4.71
CA THR A 156 17.77 6.64 -6.08
C THR A 156 18.15 8.05 -6.52
N ASP A 157 19.15 8.16 -7.37
CA ASP A 157 19.52 9.40 -8.05
C ASP A 157 18.95 9.40 -9.48
N PRO A 158 18.87 10.57 -10.16
CA PRO A 158 18.37 10.63 -11.54
C PRO A 158 19.12 9.75 -12.55
N THR A 159 20.36 9.38 -12.25
CA THR A 159 21.24 8.62 -13.14
C THR A 159 21.71 7.28 -12.57
N SER A 160 21.48 7.01 -11.28
CA SER A 160 21.97 5.78 -10.65
C SER A 160 21.06 5.31 -9.52
N VAL A 161 20.96 3.98 -9.37
CA VAL A 161 20.25 3.34 -8.26
C VAL A 161 21.28 2.51 -7.50
N LEU A 162 21.56 2.90 -6.26
CA LEU A 162 22.43 2.12 -5.39
C LEU A 162 21.59 1.05 -4.71
N THR A 163 21.99 -0.21 -4.88
CA THR A 163 21.33 -1.35 -4.25
C THR A 163 22.28 -2.13 -3.35
N GLN A 164 21.73 -2.78 -2.33
CA GLN A 164 22.45 -3.64 -1.41
C GLN A 164 21.75 -5.00 -1.31
N PRO A 165 22.44 -6.12 -1.54
CA PRO A 165 21.89 -7.45 -1.29
C PRO A 165 21.52 -7.63 0.17
N ARG A 166 20.37 -8.22 0.42
CA ARG A 166 19.87 -8.62 1.73
C ARG A 166 19.45 -10.07 1.67
N SER A 167 19.71 -10.78 2.76
CA SER A 167 19.25 -12.15 2.94
C SER A 167 18.67 -12.32 4.34
N LEU A 168 17.72 -13.24 4.44
CA LEU A 168 17.10 -13.67 5.67
C LEU A 168 16.98 -15.19 5.62
N ILE A 169 17.40 -15.86 6.69
CA ILE A 169 17.23 -17.30 6.85
C ILE A 169 16.31 -17.53 8.04
N THR A 170 15.27 -18.32 7.82
CA THR A 170 14.37 -18.80 8.87
C THR A 170 14.28 -20.33 8.82
N ARG A 171 13.68 -20.94 9.84
CA ARG A 171 13.46 -22.37 9.91
C ARG A 171 11.99 -22.67 10.18
N THR A 172 11.56 -23.83 9.69
CA THR A 172 10.22 -24.33 10.01
C THR A 172 10.13 -24.84 11.44
N ASP A 173 8.97 -24.62 12.05
CA ASP A 173 8.62 -25.13 13.38
C ASP A 173 8.21 -26.62 13.34
N SER A 174 7.68 -27.14 14.45
CA SER A 174 7.21 -28.53 14.56
C SER A 174 6.04 -28.88 13.65
N THR A 175 5.35 -27.88 13.10
CA THR A 175 4.24 -28.04 12.14
C THR A 175 4.71 -27.85 10.70
N GLY A 176 6.02 -27.69 10.47
CA GLY A 176 6.58 -27.39 9.15
C GLY A 176 6.29 -25.96 8.68
N THR A 177 5.81 -25.09 9.56
CA THR A 177 5.47 -23.69 9.23
C THR A 177 6.67 -22.79 9.43
N TYR A 178 6.92 -21.87 8.50
CA TYR A 178 7.95 -20.84 8.65
C TYR A 178 7.35 -19.44 8.62
N TYR A 179 8.05 -18.51 9.28
CA TYR A 179 7.76 -17.08 9.24
C TYR A 179 9.05 -16.32 8.95
N ALA A 180 8.99 -15.39 8.00
CA ALA A 180 10.09 -14.55 7.56
C ALA A 180 9.66 -13.08 7.63
N CYS A 181 10.09 -12.41 8.69
CA CYS A 181 9.75 -11.02 8.98
C CYS A 181 10.88 -10.09 8.54
N GLY A 182 10.53 -8.93 7.99
CA GLY A 182 11.51 -7.91 7.59
C GLY A 182 12.05 -8.12 6.18
N VAL A 183 11.19 -8.61 5.29
CA VAL A 183 11.47 -8.74 3.86
C VAL A 183 11.04 -7.48 3.10
N ALA A 184 11.56 -7.28 1.89
CA ALA A 184 11.14 -6.17 1.04
C ALA A 184 9.68 -6.27 0.62
N ARG A 185 8.99 -5.13 0.62
CA ARG A 185 7.58 -5.02 0.19
C ARG A 185 7.47 -4.81 -1.33
N ASP A 186 8.36 -3.98 -1.86
CA ASP A 186 8.24 -3.45 -3.23
C ASP A 186 9.21 -4.09 -4.22
N MET A 187 10.08 -4.99 -3.74
CA MET A 187 11.08 -5.69 -4.54
C MET A 187 10.70 -7.16 -4.68
N LYS A 188 11.18 -7.80 -5.75
CA LYS A 188 11.11 -9.26 -5.87
C LYS A 188 12.01 -9.89 -4.80
N VAL A 189 11.44 -10.84 -4.08
CA VAL A 189 12.11 -11.64 -3.08
C VAL A 189 12.31 -13.03 -3.65
N ALA A 190 13.56 -13.44 -3.84
CA ALA A 190 13.89 -14.80 -4.23
C ALA A 190 13.79 -15.70 -2.99
N VAL A 191 13.09 -16.83 -3.09
CA VAL A 191 12.84 -17.75 -1.98
C VAL A 191 13.33 -19.14 -2.37
N ARG A 192 14.00 -19.82 -1.44
CA ARG A 192 14.41 -21.21 -1.56
C ARG A 192 14.27 -21.93 -0.22
N ALA A 193 13.59 -23.07 -0.21
CA ALA A 193 13.62 -23.97 0.94
C ALA A 193 14.63 -25.09 0.72
N TYR A 194 15.26 -25.54 1.79
CA TYR A 194 16.20 -26.65 1.81
C TYR A 194 15.97 -27.52 3.03
N ALA A 195 16.05 -28.84 2.82
CA ALA A 195 15.94 -29.84 3.86
C ALA A 195 16.90 -30.99 3.54
N ARG A 196 17.66 -31.42 4.55
CA ARG A 196 18.78 -32.35 4.37
C ARG A 196 19.76 -31.82 3.32
N THR A 197 19.92 -32.53 2.20
CA THR A 197 20.80 -32.16 1.08
C THR A 197 20.04 -31.69 -0.16
N ASP A 198 18.71 -31.62 -0.09
CA ASP A 198 17.85 -31.30 -1.23
C ASP A 198 17.19 -29.92 -1.02
N SER A 199 16.74 -29.29 -2.11
CA SER A 199 16.11 -27.95 -2.08
C SER A 199 15.00 -27.82 -3.11
N THR A 200 14.20 -26.77 -2.96
CA THR A 200 13.33 -26.27 -4.03
C THR A 200 14.17 -25.62 -5.14
N GLY A 201 13.55 -25.33 -6.28
CA GLY A 201 14.06 -24.32 -7.19
C GLY A 201 14.02 -22.91 -6.55
N LEU A 202 14.72 -21.96 -7.16
CA LEU A 202 14.63 -20.54 -6.76
C LEU A 202 13.36 -19.88 -7.29
N VAL A 203 12.41 -19.55 -6.41
CA VAL A 203 11.13 -18.93 -6.78
C VAL A 203 11.13 -17.43 -6.49
N ASP A 204 10.45 -16.62 -7.31
CA ASP A 204 10.26 -15.19 -7.03
C ASP A 204 8.91 -14.96 -6.36
N LEU A 205 8.91 -14.15 -5.31
CA LEU A 205 7.72 -13.67 -4.62
C LEU A 205 7.69 -12.14 -4.62
N GLN A 206 6.50 -11.56 -4.75
CA GLN A 206 6.28 -10.11 -4.57
C GLN A 206 5.07 -9.91 -3.66
N LEU A 207 5.24 -9.16 -2.56
CA LEU A 207 4.26 -9.11 -1.45
C LEU A 207 3.07 -8.20 -1.69
N GLY A 208 3.02 -7.53 -2.84
CA GLY A 208 1.96 -6.60 -3.19
C GLY A 208 1.75 -5.48 -2.16
N PRO A 209 0.65 -4.71 -2.27
CA PRO A 209 0.39 -3.57 -1.39
C PRO A 209 0.09 -3.97 0.07
N ARG A 210 -0.31 -5.22 0.31
CA ARG A 210 -0.58 -5.74 1.66
C ARG A 210 0.69 -6.05 2.45
N ALA A 211 1.85 -6.10 1.80
CA ALA A 211 3.13 -6.45 2.41
C ALA A 211 3.14 -7.80 3.17
N VAL A 212 2.20 -8.68 2.83
CA VAL A 212 2.06 -10.04 3.39
C VAL A 212 1.89 -10.99 2.24
N GLY A 213 2.66 -12.07 2.23
CA GLY A 213 2.57 -13.10 1.19
C GLY A 213 2.71 -14.49 1.79
N ARG A 214 1.93 -15.41 1.23
CA ARG A 214 2.04 -16.84 1.53
C ARG A 214 2.77 -17.56 0.39
N GLN A 215 3.78 -18.34 0.74
CA GLN A 215 4.51 -19.18 -0.20
C GLN A 215 4.73 -20.56 0.42
N ASP A 216 3.95 -21.54 0.00
CA ASP A 216 4.18 -22.93 0.39
C ASP A 216 5.26 -23.54 -0.53
N LEU A 217 6.06 -24.46 0.01
CA LEU A 217 7.26 -24.97 -0.64
C LEU A 217 7.36 -26.50 -0.49
N LEU A 218 7.57 -27.20 -1.60
CA LEU A 218 7.75 -28.64 -1.66
C LEU A 218 9.22 -28.97 -1.94
N VAL A 219 9.89 -29.59 -0.98
CA VAL A 219 11.26 -30.11 -1.15
C VAL A 219 11.18 -31.58 -1.55
N ALA A 220 11.77 -31.91 -2.69
CA ALA A 220 11.83 -33.29 -3.15
C ALA A 220 12.99 -34.04 -2.50
N LEU A 221 12.71 -34.65 -1.35
CA LEU A 221 13.71 -35.39 -0.60
C LEU A 221 13.98 -36.77 -1.24
N ALA A 222 15.23 -37.27 -1.15
CA ALA A 222 15.53 -38.63 -1.58
C ALA A 222 14.60 -39.67 -0.90
N PRO A 223 14.09 -40.68 -1.65
CA PRO A 223 14.46 -41.05 -3.02
C PRO A 223 13.65 -40.35 -4.13
N ALA A 224 12.79 -39.38 -3.81
CA ALA A 224 11.86 -38.72 -4.74
C ALA A 224 12.54 -37.74 -5.72
N ARG A 225 13.57 -38.21 -6.42
CA ARG A 225 14.31 -37.50 -7.48
C ARG A 225 13.83 -37.86 -8.87
N LYS A 226 12.77 -38.68 -9.00
CA LYS A 226 12.28 -39.07 -10.31
C LYS A 226 11.77 -37.83 -11.01
N ARG A 227 12.28 -37.62 -12.22
CA ARG A 227 11.93 -36.45 -13.00
C ARG A 227 10.47 -36.54 -13.42
N VAL A 228 9.81 -35.39 -13.43
CA VAL A 228 8.37 -35.27 -13.71
C VAL A 228 8.13 -34.62 -15.07
N VAL A 229 6.89 -34.72 -15.55
CA VAL A 229 6.47 -34.14 -16.81
C VAL A 229 5.48 -33.00 -16.52
N LEU A 230 5.84 -31.80 -16.94
CA LEU A 230 4.96 -30.64 -16.94
C LEU A 230 4.28 -30.54 -18.31
N ARG A 231 2.95 -30.51 -18.32
CA ARG A 231 2.14 -30.29 -19.52
C ARG A 231 1.34 -29.02 -19.38
N GLY A 232 0.93 -28.43 -20.50
CA GLY A 232 0.10 -27.25 -20.44
C GLY A 232 -0.26 -26.66 -21.78
N SER A 233 -1.00 -25.56 -21.72
CA SER A 233 -1.38 -24.76 -22.86
C SER A 233 -1.11 -23.28 -22.57
N VAL A 234 -0.76 -22.55 -23.63
CA VAL A 234 -0.49 -21.13 -23.59
C VAL A 234 -1.37 -20.43 -24.61
N ILE A 235 -2.20 -19.52 -24.12
CA ILE A 235 -3.07 -18.67 -24.93
C ILE A 235 -2.72 -17.19 -24.73
N THR A 236 -3.16 -16.34 -25.64
CA THR A 236 -3.09 -14.88 -25.48
C THR A 236 -4.33 -14.37 -24.74
N SER A 237 -4.30 -13.12 -24.29
CA SER A 237 -5.50 -12.42 -23.79
C SER A 237 -6.67 -12.41 -24.79
N GLU A 238 -6.38 -12.54 -26.08
CA GLU A 238 -7.37 -12.64 -27.16
C GLU A 238 -7.89 -14.07 -27.38
N GLN A 239 -7.57 -15.01 -26.47
CA GLN A 239 -7.92 -16.42 -26.55
C GLN A 239 -7.33 -17.17 -27.76
N ALA A 240 -6.26 -16.65 -28.35
CA ALA A 240 -5.54 -17.33 -29.43
C ALA A 240 -4.40 -18.21 -28.91
N PRO A 241 -4.13 -19.39 -29.49
CA PRO A 241 -2.98 -20.20 -29.10
C PRO A 241 -1.66 -19.49 -29.42
N VAL A 242 -0.69 -19.62 -28.53
CA VAL A 242 0.66 -19.05 -28.71
C VAL A 242 1.54 -20.09 -29.41
N TYR A 243 2.19 -19.73 -30.52
CA TYR A 243 3.13 -20.61 -31.22
C TYR A 243 4.58 -20.10 -31.10
N GLY A 244 5.54 -21.01 -30.97
CA GLY A 244 6.98 -20.69 -31.06
C GLY A 244 7.55 -19.96 -29.84
N GLY A 245 6.76 -19.77 -28.78
CA GLY A 245 7.26 -19.30 -27.48
C GLY A 245 8.05 -20.39 -26.74
N ARG A 246 8.73 -20.00 -25.66
CA ARG A 246 9.55 -20.86 -24.83
C ARG A 246 8.94 -21.02 -23.45
N VAL A 247 8.88 -22.26 -22.96
CA VAL A 247 8.56 -22.60 -21.56
C VAL A 247 9.83 -23.15 -20.91
N ALA A 248 10.24 -22.59 -19.79
CA ALA A 248 11.48 -22.98 -19.11
C ALA A 248 11.29 -23.09 -17.60
N VAL A 249 12.04 -23.99 -16.97
CA VAL A 249 12.22 -24.05 -15.52
C VAL A 249 13.55 -23.38 -15.20
N ARG A 250 13.57 -22.41 -14.27
CA ARG A 250 14.71 -21.52 -14.02
C ARG A 250 16.05 -22.23 -13.87
N GLU A 251 16.06 -23.36 -13.16
CA GLU A 251 17.26 -24.17 -12.88
C GLU A 251 17.14 -25.57 -13.50
N GLY A 252 16.42 -25.66 -14.63
CA GLY A 252 16.11 -26.92 -15.29
C GLY A 252 16.03 -26.82 -16.81
N GLY A 253 15.22 -27.68 -17.42
CA GLY A 253 15.05 -27.76 -18.86
C GLY A 253 14.12 -26.68 -19.44
N SER A 254 14.05 -26.65 -20.77
CA SER A 254 13.08 -25.83 -21.50
C SER A 254 12.52 -26.56 -22.72
N THR A 255 11.33 -26.15 -23.15
CA THR A 255 10.63 -26.66 -24.34
C THR A 255 10.03 -25.51 -25.14
N VAL A 256 9.54 -25.79 -26.33
CA VAL A 256 8.89 -24.83 -27.23
C VAL A 256 7.39 -25.09 -27.26
N ILE A 257 6.61 -24.02 -27.40
CA ILE A 257 5.15 -24.10 -27.52
C ILE A 257 4.78 -24.47 -28.96
N ASN A 258 3.97 -25.53 -29.11
CA ASN A 258 3.50 -26.06 -30.38
C ASN A 258 2.44 -25.14 -31.03
N SER A 259 2.07 -25.44 -32.28
CA SER A 259 1.13 -24.62 -33.06
C SER A 259 -0.29 -24.59 -32.51
N ASP A 260 -0.67 -25.58 -31.70
CA ASP A 260 -1.94 -25.66 -30.98
C ASP A 260 -1.90 -24.90 -29.63
N GLY A 261 -0.78 -24.26 -29.29
CA GLY A 261 -0.56 -23.62 -28.00
C GLY A 261 -0.14 -24.58 -26.89
N GLY A 262 -0.07 -25.89 -27.17
CA GLY A 262 0.32 -26.91 -26.20
C GLY A 262 1.84 -26.96 -25.99
N PHE A 263 2.26 -27.41 -24.81
CA PHE A 263 3.66 -27.74 -24.54
C PHE A 263 3.79 -28.97 -23.63
N VAL A 264 4.92 -29.66 -23.77
CA VAL A 264 5.32 -30.76 -22.89
C VAL A 264 6.78 -30.56 -22.53
N LEU A 265 7.05 -30.35 -21.24
CA LEU A 265 8.39 -30.29 -20.68
C LEU A 265 8.64 -31.55 -19.86
N ARG A 266 9.58 -32.38 -20.32
CA ARG A 266 10.00 -33.60 -19.63
C ARG A 266 11.19 -33.32 -18.74
N ASP A 267 11.52 -34.30 -17.92
CA ASP A 267 12.75 -34.32 -17.13
C ASP A 267 12.88 -33.17 -16.13
N VAL A 268 11.75 -32.68 -15.62
CA VAL A 268 11.72 -31.57 -14.66
C VAL A 268 12.02 -32.07 -13.24
N PRO A 269 12.84 -31.36 -12.44
CA PRO A 269 13.02 -31.70 -11.04
C PRO A 269 11.69 -31.60 -10.27
N PRO A 270 11.34 -32.60 -9.43
CA PRO A 270 10.18 -32.50 -8.54
C PRO A 270 10.37 -31.42 -7.46
N GLY A 271 9.29 -31.11 -6.75
CA GLY A 271 9.22 -30.02 -5.77
C GLY A 271 8.71 -28.71 -6.37
N THR A 272 8.78 -27.63 -5.60
CA THR A 272 8.38 -26.30 -6.09
C THR A 272 9.45 -25.73 -7.02
N GLN A 273 9.04 -25.40 -8.25
CA GLN A 273 9.91 -24.90 -9.31
C GLN A 273 9.39 -23.58 -9.88
N TRP A 274 10.30 -22.69 -10.31
CA TRP A 274 9.91 -21.47 -11.02
C TRP A 274 9.81 -21.73 -12.53
N VAL A 275 8.60 -21.63 -13.07
CA VAL A 275 8.33 -21.80 -14.50
C VAL A 275 8.16 -20.44 -15.15
N THR A 276 8.88 -20.20 -16.25
CA THR A 276 8.73 -19.00 -17.09
C THR A 276 8.16 -19.36 -18.46
N VAL A 277 7.30 -18.48 -18.97
CA VAL A 277 6.76 -18.58 -20.33
C VAL A 277 7.02 -17.26 -21.05
N GLN A 278 7.68 -17.34 -22.20
CA GLN A 278 8.07 -16.17 -22.99
C GLN A 278 7.67 -16.37 -24.45
N ALA A 279 7.13 -15.32 -25.06
CA ALA A 279 6.81 -15.30 -26.49
C ALA A 279 7.05 -13.89 -27.05
N ILE A 280 7.32 -13.81 -28.35
CA ILE A 280 7.58 -12.52 -29.03
C ILE A 280 6.33 -11.64 -28.94
N GLY A 281 6.51 -10.35 -28.61
CA GLY A 281 5.42 -9.40 -28.49
C GLY A 281 4.56 -9.56 -27.23
N ARG A 282 4.91 -10.49 -26.33
CA ARG A 282 4.16 -10.81 -25.11
C ARG A 282 4.95 -10.55 -23.85
N ALA A 283 4.26 -10.10 -22.80
CA ALA A 283 4.85 -9.93 -21.49
C ALA A 283 5.27 -11.30 -20.94
N PRO A 284 6.49 -11.45 -20.39
CA PRO A 284 6.94 -12.71 -19.83
C PRO A 284 6.09 -13.08 -18.61
N PHE A 285 5.63 -14.32 -18.56
CA PHE A 285 4.92 -14.87 -17.42
C PHE A 285 5.88 -15.69 -16.57
N GLY A 286 5.71 -15.64 -15.25
CA GLY A 286 6.48 -16.46 -14.31
C GLY A 286 5.64 -16.82 -13.09
N GLN A 287 5.68 -18.09 -12.69
CA GLN A 287 4.95 -18.60 -11.53
C GLN A 287 5.71 -19.75 -10.86
N ALA A 288 5.58 -19.87 -9.54
CA ALA A 288 5.92 -21.08 -8.82
C ALA A 288 4.92 -22.19 -9.13
N VAL A 289 5.42 -23.39 -9.46
CA VAL A 289 4.63 -24.57 -9.77
C VAL A 289 5.11 -25.73 -8.91
N ASP A 290 4.16 -26.38 -8.24
CA ASP A 290 4.40 -27.57 -7.44
C ASP A 290 4.36 -28.82 -8.31
N LEU A 291 5.50 -29.51 -8.40
CA LEU A 291 5.65 -30.69 -9.23
C LEU A 291 5.81 -31.92 -8.35
N ARG A 292 4.87 -32.85 -8.45
CA ARG A 292 4.82 -34.05 -7.61
C ARG A 292 5.24 -35.28 -8.40
N GLU A 293 5.94 -36.21 -7.74
CA GLU A 293 6.32 -37.47 -8.37
C GLU A 293 5.06 -38.30 -8.72
N GLY A 294 5.05 -38.92 -9.90
CA GLY A 294 3.96 -39.79 -10.34
C GLY A 294 2.72 -39.05 -10.87
N ASP A 295 2.68 -37.72 -10.75
CA ASP A 295 1.62 -36.88 -11.29
C ASP A 295 2.08 -36.11 -12.53
N THR A 296 1.16 -35.88 -13.46
CA THR A 296 1.38 -34.93 -14.56
C THR A 296 0.76 -33.61 -14.17
N THR A 297 1.58 -32.65 -13.74
CA THR A 297 1.10 -31.30 -13.46
C THR A 297 0.67 -30.60 -14.76
N TRP A 298 -0.54 -30.05 -14.76
CA TRP A 298 -1.07 -29.21 -15.85
C TRP A 298 -0.94 -27.73 -15.50
N LEU A 299 -0.39 -26.95 -16.44
CA LEU A 299 -0.24 -25.49 -16.31
C LEU A 299 -0.93 -24.78 -17.47
N SER A 300 -1.94 -23.98 -17.18
CA SER A 300 -2.62 -23.13 -18.17
C SER A 300 -2.13 -21.69 -18.02
N VAL A 301 -1.67 -21.07 -19.11
CA VAL A 301 -1.08 -19.72 -19.10
C VAL A 301 -1.77 -18.82 -20.10
N THR A 302 -2.12 -17.61 -19.65
CA THR A 302 -2.61 -16.53 -20.52
C THR A 302 -1.57 -15.42 -20.57
N LEU A 303 -0.98 -15.16 -21.74
CA LEU A 303 0.01 -14.12 -21.94
C LEU A 303 -0.63 -12.79 -22.34
N ALA A 304 -0.33 -11.74 -21.58
CA ALA A 304 -0.68 -10.37 -21.90
C ALA A 304 0.25 -9.79 -23.00
N PRO A 305 -0.19 -8.78 -23.77
CA PRO A 305 0.68 -8.05 -24.67
C PRO A 305 1.80 -7.33 -23.89
N LEU A 306 2.94 -7.10 -24.54
CA LEU A 306 3.97 -6.22 -23.96
C LEU A 306 3.41 -4.81 -23.76
N PRO A 307 3.51 -4.21 -22.56
CA PRO A 307 3.08 -2.84 -22.36
C PRO A 307 3.96 -1.90 -23.17
N VAL A 308 3.34 -1.08 -24.03
CA VAL A 308 4.02 0.05 -24.68
C VAL A 308 4.20 1.15 -23.63
N THR A 309 5.40 1.29 -23.08
CA THR A 309 5.72 2.42 -22.22
C THR A 309 5.85 3.66 -23.11
N LEU A 310 4.86 4.55 -23.07
CA LEU A 310 5.01 5.88 -23.66
C LEU A 310 6.17 6.59 -22.96
N ALA A 311 7.00 7.30 -23.74
CA ALA A 311 8.06 8.10 -23.16
C ALA A 311 7.46 9.05 -22.13
N PRO A 312 8.04 9.18 -20.92
CA PRO A 312 7.51 10.09 -19.92
C PRO A 312 7.49 11.50 -20.52
N VAL A 313 6.30 12.10 -20.57
CA VAL A 313 6.16 13.52 -20.92
C VAL A 313 6.81 14.30 -19.80
N ARG A 314 8.06 14.71 -20.02
CA ARG A 314 8.81 15.54 -19.09
C ARG A 314 8.19 16.94 -19.15
N VAL A 315 7.27 17.22 -18.24
CA VAL A 315 6.77 18.58 -18.02
C VAL A 315 7.93 19.37 -17.42
N ILE A 316 8.72 20.01 -18.26
CA ILE A 316 9.62 21.08 -17.83
C ILE A 316 8.68 22.22 -17.44
N THR A 317 8.40 22.36 -16.15
CA THR A 317 7.67 23.52 -15.65
C THR A 317 8.41 24.78 -16.10
N GLN A 318 7.80 25.52 -17.03
CA GLN A 318 8.23 26.89 -17.28
C GLN A 318 8.17 27.63 -15.93
N PRO A 319 9.20 28.41 -15.57
CA PRO A 319 9.17 29.17 -14.33
C PRO A 319 7.89 30.00 -14.30
N SER A 320 7.08 29.87 -13.24
CA SER A 320 5.86 30.63 -13.10
C SER A 320 6.18 32.11 -13.26
N ARG A 321 5.31 32.88 -13.93
CA ARG A 321 5.51 34.32 -14.17
C ARG A 321 5.91 35.07 -12.89
N LEU A 322 5.36 34.64 -11.76
CA LEU A 322 5.69 35.14 -10.41
C LEU A 322 7.17 34.96 -10.03
N LEU A 323 7.79 33.81 -10.33
CA LEU A 323 9.21 33.57 -10.07
C LEU A 323 10.10 34.42 -10.98
N ALA A 324 9.74 34.57 -12.25
CA ALA A 324 10.47 35.42 -13.18
C ALA A 324 10.43 36.90 -12.75
N ASP A 325 9.26 37.37 -12.32
CA ASP A 325 9.06 38.73 -11.83
C ASP A 325 9.79 38.98 -10.50
N PHE A 326 9.80 38.00 -9.59
CA PHE A 326 10.59 38.04 -8.35
C PHE A 326 12.09 38.14 -8.64
N GLU A 327 12.64 37.28 -9.50
CA GLU A 327 14.06 37.31 -9.85
C GLU A 327 14.45 38.57 -10.64
N ALA A 328 13.54 39.15 -11.42
CA ALA A 328 13.74 40.45 -12.04
C ALA A 328 13.86 41.58 -11.00
N ARG A 329 12.98 41.60 -9.98
CA ARG A 329 13.04 42.57 -8.89
C ARG A 329 14.23 42.37 -7.96
N ARG A 330 14.60 41.13 -7.69
CA ARG A 330 15.82 40.80 -6.94
C ARG A 330 17.07 41.34 -7.60
N ARG A 331 17.18 41.20 -8.93
CA ARG A 331 18.30 41.72 -9.71
C ARG A 331 18.36 43.25 -9.79
N SER A 332 17.23 43.96 -9.63
CA SER A 332 17.21 45.42 -9.65
C SER A 332 17.83 46.05 -8.41
N GLY A 333 17.94 45.31 -7.30
CA GLY A 333 18.61 45.75 -6.07
C GLY A 333 17.90 46.87 -5.30
N LEU A 334 16.65 47.19 -5.64
CA LEU A 334 15.87 48.27 -5.01
C LEU A 334 15.33 47.90 -3.61
N GLY A 335 15.43 46.63 -3.21
CA GLY A 335 15.02 46.10 -1.92
C GLY A 335 15.84 44.88 -1.53
N TYR A 336 15.53 44.31 -0.37
CA TYR A 336 16.17 43.10 0.15
C TYR A 336 15.27 41.89 -0.08
N SER A 337 15.86 40.75 -0.44
CA SER A 337 15.09 39.54 -0.72
C SER A 337 15.80 38.26 -0.24
N ARG A 338 14.99 37.22 -0.02
CA ARG A 338 15.45 35.84 0.16
C ARG A 338 14.68 34.95 -0.81
N GLY A 339 15.40 34.18 -1.61
CA GLY A 339 14.82 33.20 -2.52
C GLY A 339 14.61 31.85 -1.85
N GLU A 340 13.95 30.94 -2.58
CA GLU A 340 13.60 29.59 -2.14
C GLU A 340 14.78 28.83 -1.48
N ALA A 341 15.97 28.86 -2.10
CA ALA A 341 17.15 28.17 -1.57
C ALA A 341 17.62 28.71 -0.20
N GLU A 342 17.51 30.02 0.03
CA GLU A 342 17.88 30.65 1.30
C GLU A 342 16.82 30.37 2.37
N LEU A 343 15.54 30.43 1.98
CA LEU A 343 14.41 30.19 2.87
C LEU A 343 14.34 28.73 3.34
N ALA A 344 14.75 27.77 2.52
CA ALA A 344 14.68 26.34 2.85
C ALA A 344 15.46 25.94 4.11
N THR A 345 16.46 26.73 4.51
CA THR A 345 17.28 26.48 5.71
C THR A 345 16.79 27.19 6.96
N MET A 346 15.73 28.00 6.84
CA MET A 346 15.25 28.87 7.92
C MET A 346 14.13 28.20 8.72
N PRO A 347 14.10 28.38 10.05
CA PRO A 347 13.14 27.67 10.92
C PRO A 347 11.73 28.28 10.90
N SER A 348 11.57 29.54 10.47
CA SER A 348 10.27 30.23 10.39
C SER A 348 10.32 31.45 9.47
N VAL A 349 9.15 31.96 9.05
CA VAL A 349 9.03 33.19 8.26
C VAL A 349 9.56 34.40 9.04
N ARG A 350 9.32 34.44 10.36
CA ARG A 350 9.89 35.46 11.25
C ARG A 350 11.42 35.45 11.23
N ALA A 351 12.03 34.27 11.33
CA ALA A 351 13.48 34.13 11.24
C ALA A 351 14.01 34.62 9.88
N ALA A 352 13.31 34.31 8.79
CA ALA A 352 13.66 34.80 7.46
C ALA A 352 13.66 36.33 7.36
N LEU A 353 12.59 36.97 7.83
CA LEU A 353 12.46 38.42 7.86
C LEU A 353 13.48 39.08 8.78
N THR A 354 13.94 38.39 9.83
CA THR A 354 14.96 38.90 10.75
C THR A 354 16.32 39.05 10.07
N THR A 355 16.58 38.25 9.02
CA THR A 355 17.82 38.37 8.24
C THR A 355 17.84 39.59 7.31
N LEU A 356 16.73 40.31 7.17
CA LEU A 356 16.62 41.50 6.32
C LEU A 356 17.01 42.75 7.11
N PRO A 357 17.84 43.65 6.55
CA PRO A 357 18.27 44.86 7.26
C PRO A 357 17.10 45.74 7.69
N THR A 358 17.27 46.49 8.78
CA THR A 358 16.30 47.50 9.27
C THR A 358 14.94 46.98 9.73
N VAL A 359 14.67 45.67 9.62
CA VAL A 359 13.46 45.03 10.16
C VAL A 359 13.51 45.06 11.69
N ARG A 360 12.46 45.59 12.30
CA ARG A 360 12.16 45.37 13.71
C ARG A 360 10.83 44.65 13.84
N PHE A 361 10.65 43.98 14.96
CA PHE A 361 9.40 43.30 15.28
C PHE A 361 8.75 43.95 16.49
N ALA A 362 7.43 44.07 16.46
CA ALA A 362 6.61 44.32 17.63
C ALA A 362 5.54 43.24 17.73
N ARG A 363 4.96 43.08 18.92
CA ARG A 363 3.78 42.21 19.09
C ARG A 363 2.58 42.90 18.43
N GLY A 364 1.84 42.16 17.60
CA GLY A 364 0.62 42.68 16.99
C GLY A 364 -0.58 42.63 17.95
N PRO A 365 -1.70 43.27 17.58
CA PRO A 365 -2.94 43.15 18.34
C PRO A 365 -3.52 41.72 18.26
N GLY A 366 -4.21 41.29 19.33
CA GLY A 366 -4.90 40.01 19.38
C GLY A 366 -3.97 38.78 19.34
N LEU A 367 -4.23 37.87 18.41
CA LEU A 367 -3.48 36.62 18.20
C LEU A 367 -2.26 36.78 17.26
N THR A 368 -1.97 38.00 16.81
CA THR A 368 -0.86 38.27 15.88
C THR A 368 0.49 38.13 16.59
N ASP A 369 1.24 37.07 16.25
CA ASP A 369 2.55 36.77 16.87
C ASP A 369 3.55 37.93 16.70
N PHE A 370 3.62 38.52 15.50
CA PHE A 370 4.49 39.66 15.22
C PHE A 370 3.96 40.54 14.09
N ILE A 371 4.32 41.82 14.15
CA ILE A 371 4.22 42.76 13.03
C ILE A 371 5.61 43.26 12.67
N VAL A 372 5.84 43.53 11.38
CA VAL A 372 7.10 44.09 10.89
C VAL A 372 7.04 45.61 10.95
N LEU A 373 8.05 46.18 11.60
CA LEU A 373 8.27 47.61 11.74
C LEU A 373 9.46 48.02 10.88
N LEU A 374 9.26 49.03 10.03
CA LEU A 374 10.28 49.63 9.17
C LEU A 374 10.47 51.12 9.52
N PRO A 375 11.62 51.73 9.17
CA PRO A 375 11.87 53.14 9.43
C PRO A 375 10.81 54.06 8.80
N ASN A 376 10.24 54.96 9.59
CA ASN A 376 9.23 55.91 9.10
C ASN A 376 9.89 57.14 8.45
N PRO A 377 9.60 57.46 7.17
CA PRO A 377 10.16 58.64 6.50
C PRO A 377 9.45 59.97 6.84
N GLY A 378 8.41 59.98 7.68
CA GLY A 378 7.65 61.18 8.06
C GLY A 378 8.45 62.26 8.83
N ALA A 379 7.90 63.48 8.86
CA ALA A 379 8.54 64.71 9.37
C ALA A 379 9.08 64.56 10.80
N GLY A 380 10.39 64.33 10.91
CA GLY A 380 11.13 64.14 12.15
C GLY A 380 12.10 62.96 12.14
N GLY A 381 11.99 62.03 11.18
CA GLY A 381 12.97 60.95 10.94
C GLY A 381 13.24 60.02 12.13
N ARG A 382 12.44 60.13 13.20
CA ARG A 382 12.58 59.38 14.44
C ARG A 382 11.30 58.61 14.68
N GLY A 383 11.26 57.35 14.22
CA GLY A 383 10.12 56.48 14.44
C GLY A 383 10.12 55.25 13.54
N TYR A 384 9.29 54.28 13.90
CA TYR A 384 9.00 53.11 13.09
C TYR A 384 7.52 53.13 12.71
N CYS A 385 7.19 52.56 11.55
CA CYS A 385 5.83 52.37 11.07
C CYS A 385 5.63 50.89 10.72
N VAL A 386 4.37 50.44 10.73
CA VAL A 386 4.03 49.07 10.34
C VAL A 386 4.17 48.94 8.83
N ALA A 387 5.00 47.99 8.39
CA ALA A 387 5.19 47.74 6.98
C ALA A 387 3.90 47.20 6.36
N THR A 388 3.56 47.66 5.17
CA THR A 388 2.41 47.10 4.45
C THR A 388 2.77 45.70 3.96
N LEU A 389 1.91 44.72 4.20
CA LEU A 389 2.16 43.32 3.84
C LEU A 389 1.32 42.93 2.63
N TYR A 390 1.97 42.32 1.64
CA TYR A 390 1.29 41.62 0.56
C TYR A 390 1.70 40.15 0.57
N VAL A 391 0.73 39.27 0.39
CA VAL A 391 0.95 37.84 0.13
C VAL A 391 0.44 37.58 -1.27
N ASP A 392 1.31 37.08 -2.13
CA ASP A 392 1.00 36.75 -3.52
C ASP A 392 0.40 37.90 -4.34
N GLY A 393 0.82 39.12 -4.00
CA GLY A 393 0.35 40.35 -4.64
C GLY A 393 -0.99 40.88 -4.13
N ALA A 394 -1.67 40.17 -3.22
CA ALA A 394 -2.85 40.65 -2.52
C ALA A 394 -2.46 41.32 -1.20
N LEU A 395 -3.11 42.44 -0.86
CA LEU A 395 -2.93 43.09 0.43
C LEU A 395 -3.39 42.14 1.54
N SER A 396 -2.57 41.95 2.58
CA SER A 396 -2.79 40.94 3.61
C SER A 396 -2.49 41.48 5.00
N ASP A 397 -3.07 40.82 6.01
CA ASP A 397 -2.81 41.06 7.42
C ASP A 397 -1.71 40.12 7.97
N TYR A 398 -1.08 40.53 9.07
CA TYR A 398 0.04 39.80 9.71
C TYR A 398 -0.42 38.57 10.49
N ASP A 399 -1.70 38.47 10.80
CA ASP A 399 -2.29 37.37 11.57
C ASP A 399 -2.05 36.02 10.89
N GLN A 400 -2.06 35.93 9.56
CA GLN A 400 -1.90 34.68 8.83
C GLN A 400 -0.43 34.23 8.66
N LEU A 401 0.56 35.06 9.01
CA LEU A 401 1.97 34.73 8.73
C LEU A 401 2.51 33.52 9.48
N HIS A 402 1.93 33.19 10.63
CA HIS A 402 2.32 32.01 11.41
C HIS A 402 1.92 30.68 10.76
N SER A 403 0.99 30.69 9.80
CA SER A 403 0.51 29.50 9.10
C SER A 403 1.46 29.04 7.99
N TYR A 404 2.28 29.95 7.46
CA TYR A 404 3.24 29.64 6.41
C TYR A 404 4.56 29.09 6.97
N ARG A 405 5.07 28.04 6.32
CA ARG A 405 6.43 27.55 6.55
C ARG A 405 7.37 28.08 5.48
N PRO A 406 8.67 28.30 5.76
CA PRO A 406 9.64 28.70 4.74
C PRO A 406 9.70 27.75 3.53
N SER A 407 9.41 26.46 3.72
CA SER A 407 9.27 25.46 2.65
C SER A 407 8.16 25.76 1.65
N ASP A 408 7.17 26.55 2.05
CA ASP A 408 5.95 26.84 1.28
C ASP A 408 6.11 28.13 0.47
N LEU A 409 7.26 28.81 0.60
CA LEU A 409 7.53 30.10 -0.02
C LEU A 409 8.47 29.98 -1.21
N VAL A 410 8.18 30.75 -2.26
CA VAL A 410 9.08 30.99 -3.39
C VAL A 410 10.11 32.05 -3.02
N GLY A 411 9.70 33.06 -2.25
CA GLY A 411 10.58 34.14 -1.82
C GLY A 411 9.90 35.15 -0.91
N VAL A 412 10.71 35.96 -0.23
CA VAL A 412 10.26 37.15 0.48
C VAL A 412 11.03 38.37 -0.01
N GLU A 413 10.36 39.51 -0.11
CA GLU A 413 10.95 40.81 -0.48
C GLU A 413 10.60 41.86 0.57
N MET A 414 11.53 42.75 0.88
CA MET A 414 11.31 43.89 1.77
C MET A 414 11.91 45.15 1.16
N TYR A 415 11.08 46.17 1.08
CA TYR A 415 11.44 47.50 0.59
C TYR A 415 11.38 48.48 1.76
N PRO A 416 12.51 49.04 2.21
CA PRO A 416 12.55 49.87 3.41
C PRO A 416 11.71 51.15 3.33
N ARG A 417 11.39 51.62 2.12
CA ARG A 417 10.61 52.84 1.87
C ARG A 417 9.56 52.56 0.79
N ALA A 418 8.41 53.21 0.87
CA ALA A 418 7.37 53.09 -0.16
C ALA A 418 7.91 53.39 -1.58
N ALA A 419 8.77 54.40 -1.72
CA ALA A 419 9.34 54.81 -3.01
C ALA A 419 10.28 53.78 -3.64
N SER A 420 10.85 52.84 -2.87
CA SER A 420 11.72 51.79 -3.42
C SER A 420 10.95 50.51 -3.78
N ALA A 421 9.69 50.40 -3.35
CA ALA A 421 8.83 49.29 -3.74
C ALA A 421 8.34 49.44 -5.19
N PRO A 422 8.02 48.33 -5.89
CA PRO A 422 7.38 48.38 -7.20
C PRO A 422 6.08 49.19 -7.16
N LEU A 423 5.79 49.93 -8.24
CA LEU A 423 4.67 50.88 -8.33
C LEU A 423 3.34 50.29 -7.83
N GLN A 424 3.04 49.04 -8.18
CA GLN A 424 1.80 48.36 -7.79
C GLN A 424 1.67 48.04 -6.29
N TYR A 425 2.76 48.11 -5.52
CA TYR A 425 2.78 47.82 -4.08
C TYR A 425 3.09 49.06 -3.23
N GLN A 426 3.25 50.25 -3.83
CA GLN A 426 3.59 51.46 -3.10
C GLN A 426 2.42 51.93 -2.23
N ALA A 427 2.58 51.85 -0.91
CA ALA A 427 1.62 52.39 0.06
C ALA A 427 1.84 53.91 0.26
N VAL A 428 1.49 54.71 -0.76
CA VAL A 428 1.74 56.17 -0.79
C VAL A 428 1.12 56.91 0.42
N ALA A 429 -0.01 56.43 0.93
CA ALA A 429 -0.72 57.03 2.05
C ALA A 429 0.04 56.99 3.39
N THR A 430 0.86 55.95 3.63
CA THR A 430 1.61 55.79 4.89
C THR A 430 3.09 56.13 4.74
N GLY A 431 3.61 56.12 3.50
CA GLY A 431 5.04 56.30 3.20
C GLY A 431 5.94 55.18 3.75
N CYS A 432 5.37 54.22 4.48
CA CYS A 432 6.09 53.14 5.13
C CYS A 432 6.60 52.12 4.10
N GLY A 433 7.66 51.40 4.45
CA GLY A 433 8.14 50.29 3.64
C GLY A 433 7.13 49.14 3.51
N VAL A 434 7.45 48.21 2.62
CA VAL A 434 6.55 47.12 2.20
C VAL A 434 7.26 45.78 2.36
N VAL A 435 6.53 44.75 2.78
CA VAL A 435 6.95 43.35 2.80
C VAL A 435 6.07 42.57 1.82
N LEU A 436 6.70 41.84 0.91
CA LEU A 436 6.03 40.94 -0.04
C LEU A 436 6.40 39.50 0.28
N ILE A 437 5.42 38.61 0.30
CA ILE A 437 5.60 37.17 0.45
C ILE A 437 5.03 36.46 -0.77
N TRP A 438 5.80 35.55 -1.34
CA TRP A 438 5.41 34.75 -2.50
C TRP A 438 5.33 33.29 -2.10
N THR A 439 4.15 32.68 -2.23
CA THR A 439 3.90 31.29 -1.87
C THR A 439 4.02 30.37 -3.10
N LYS A 440 4.19 29.08 -2.84
CA LYS A 440 4.20 28.04 -3.88
C LYS A 440 2.79 27.63 -4.33
N TYR A 441 1.74 28.11 -3.67
CA TYR A 441 0.35 27.69 -3.92
C TYR A 441 -0.26 28.30 -5.19
N LEU A 442 0.40 29.28 -5.81
CA LEU A 442 0.03 29.85 -7.12
C LEU A 442 0.93 29.36 -8.28
N LYS A 443 1.60 28.22 -8.11
CA LYS A 443 2.30 27.54 -9.21
C LYS A 443 1.36 26.73 -10.09
#